data_AF-A0A968JKW0-F1
#
_entry.id   AF-A0A968JKW0-F1
#
_cell.length_a   1.000
_cell.length_b   1.000
_cell.length_c   1.000
_cell.angle_alpha   90.00
_cell.angle_beta   90.00
_cell.angle_gamma   90.00
#
_symmetry.space_group_name_H-M   'P 1'
#
loop_
_entity.id
_entity.type
_entity.pdbx_description
1 polymer ?
#
loop_
_entity_poly.entity_id
_entity_poly.type
_entity_poly.pdbx_seq_one_letter_code
_entity_poly.pdbx_strand_id
1 'polypeptide(L)'
;GAGVYTAAATGAALPPVNWGHAATWDGFWWVVSGQPYRGLLFGVPSALLPDRVHAWADLLVQQFGWPGVALALVGLLFAPPHAQRFGWLSAALAAGYSLFAIGYNTTDSHAYLLPVYLIVAVWVGLGTAQVWALLHQHAPRVAPALLLVLVVFAGWSAWRTLPQVDAHYDTRATDFAEAVLASVPPDAIVTTSSDQDTFALWYHHYGLAQRPDVVLVVAPLLSFEWYHTTLYATYSALPWPAIGTPDWPAALAERTRRPLCHTDPLTPLHCTAPPP
;
A
#
# COMPACT_ATOMS: atom_id res chain seq x y z
N GLY A 1 -8.99 2.57 0.78
CA GLY A 1 -9.30 1.15 1.02
C GLY A 1 -10.75 0.84 0.73
N ALA A 2 -11.67 1.07 1.67
CA ALA A 2 -13.06 0.61 1.58
C ALA A 2 -13.94 1.29 0.50
N GLY A 3 -13.66 2.55 0.14
CA GLY A 3 -14.54 3.33 -0.76
C GLY A 3 -14.61 2.83 -2.21
N VAL A 4 -13.59 2.14 -2.70
CA VAL A 4 -13.59 1.54 -4.05
C VAL A 4 -14.43 0.25 -4.06
N TYR A 5 -14.45 -0.48 -2.95
CA TYR A 5 -15.16 -1.76 -2.84
C TYR A 5 -16.65 -1.60 -2.52
N THR A 6 -17.07 -0.52 -1.85
CA THR A 6 -18.49 -0.28 -1.56
C THR A 6 -19.29 0.13 -2.80
N ALA A 7 -18.66 0.78 -3.79
CA ALA A 7 -19.31 1.13 -5.05
C ALA A 7 -19.61 -0.12 -5.92
N ALA A 8 -18.81 -1.19 -5.80
CA ALA A 8 -18.99 -2.43 -6.54
C ALA A 8 -20.21 -3.26 -6.08
N ALA A 9 -20.78 -2.98 -4.90
CA ALA A 9 -21.89 -3.77 -4.34
C ALA A 9 -23.29 -3.38 -4.85
N THR A 10 -23.42 -2.32 -5.67
CA THR A 10 -24.73 -1.77 -6.08
C THR A 10 -25.04 -1.87 -7.57
N GLY A 11 -24.13 -2.37 -8.40
CA GLY A 11 -24.34 -2.53 -9.85
C GLY A 11 -24.64 -3.97 -10.23
N ALA A 12 -25.70 -4.20 -11.02
CA ALA A 12 -26.04 -5.51 -11.60
C ALA A 12 -25.05 -6.01 -12.68
N ALA A 13 -23.92 -5.33 -12.88
CA ALA A 13 -22.86 -5.70 -13.82
C ALA A 13 -21.60 -6.09 -13.03
N LEU A 14 -20.97 -7.21 -13.38
CA LEU A 14 -19.66 -7.61 -12.87
C LEU A 14 -18.60 -6.63 -13.42
N PRO A 15 -18.03 -5.73 -12.59
CA PRO A 15 -17.05 -4.79 -13.09
C PRO A 15 -15.75 -5.52 -13.47
N PRO A 16 -14.99 -5.02 -14.45
CA PRO A 16 -13.73 -5.66 -14.89
C PRO A 16 -12.66 -5.68 -13.80
N VAL A 17 -12.77 -4.77 -12.82
CA VAL A 17 -11.96 -4.75 -11.60
C VAL A 17 -12.85 -5.12 -10.42
N ASN A 18 -12.88 -6.41 -10.07
CA ASN A 18 -13.74 -6.95 -9.00
C ASN A 18 -12.96 -7.90 -8.08
N TRP A 19 -12.23 -7.34 -7.12
CA TRP A 19 -11.36 -8.10 -6.22
C TRP A 19 -12.17 -9.04 -5.31
N GLY A 20 -11.98 -10.34 -5.47
CA GLY A 20 -12.62 -11.34 -4.60
C GLY A 20 -14.14 -11.41 -4.67
N HIS A 21 -14.79 -10.76 -5.65
CA HIS A 21 -16.25 -10.70 -5.79
C HIS A 21 -16.98 -10.28 -4.51
N ALA A 22 -16.54 -9.16 -3.94
CA ALA A 22 -16.98 -8.64 -2.64
C ALA A 22 -18.49 -8.30 -2.54
N ALA A 23 -19.25 -8.36 -3.65
CA ALA A 23 -20.69 -8.19 -3.65
C ALA A 23 -21.46 -9.39 -3.05
N THR A 24 -20.84 -10.58 -3.03
CA THR A 24 -21.38 -11.77 -2.35
C THR A 24 -20.93 -11.82 -0.90
N TRP A 25 -21.67 -12.49 -0.01
CA TRP A 25 -21.27 -12.61 1.40
C TRP A 25 -19.94 -13.36 1.57
N ASP A 26 -19.75 -14.44 0.81
CA ASP A 26 -18.51 -15.22 0.84
C ASP A 26 -17.32 -14.40 0.31
N GLY A 27 -17.51 -13.68 -0.80
CA GLY A 27 -16.49 -12.80 -1.36
C GLY A 27 -16.16 -11.62 -0.44
N PHE A 28 -17.19 -11.01 0.18
CA PHE A 28 -17.00 -9.97 1.18
C PHE A 28 -16.14 -10.48 2.34
N TRP A 29 -16.46 -11.66 2.88
CA TRP A 29 -15.68 -12.24 3.97
C TRP A 29 -14.26 -12.63 3.54
N TRP A 30 -14.09 -13.16 2.33
CA TRP A 30 -12.79 -13.46 1.74
C TRP A 30 -11.89 -12.22 1.69
N VAL A 31 -12.43 -11.08 1.24
CA VAL A 31 -11.72 -9.79 1.18
C VAL A 31 -11.43 -9.22 2.57
N VAL A 32 -12.46 -9.07 3.41
CA VAL A 32 -12.32 -8.42 4.72
C VAL A 32 -11.44 -9.20 5.68
N SER A 33 -11.49 -10.53 5.63
CA SER A 33 -10.61 -11.38 6.43
C SER A 33 -9.18 -11.47 5.88
N GLY A 34 -8.89 -10.83 4.75
CA GLY A 34 -7.58 -10.83 4.10
C GLY A 34 -7.09 -12.25 3.79
N GLN A 35 -7.98 -13.15 3.36
CA GLN A 35 -7.69 -14.58 3.26
C GLN A 35 -6.38 -14.92 2.50
N PRO A 36 -6.06 -14.29 1.35
CA PRO A 36 -4.79 -14.53 0.65
C PRO A 36 -3.54 -14.15 1.45
N TYR A 37 -3.68 -13.20 2.37
CA TYR A 37 -2.55 -12.60 3.09
C TYR A 37 -2.29 -13.23 4.45
N ARG A 38 -3.13 -14.18 4.89
CA ARG A 38 -2.99 -14.82 6.22
C ARG A 38 -1.66 -15.51 6.41
N GLY A 39 -1.10 -16.10 5.34
CA GLY A 39 0.23 -16.74 5.38
C GLY A 39 1.39 -15.77 5.60
N LEU A 40 1.18 -14.47 5.39
CA LEU A 40 2.19 -13.43 5.62
C LEU A 40 2.23 -12.97 7.08
N LEU A 41 1.15 -13.22 7.84
CA LEU A 41 1.03 -12.79 9.23
C LEU A 41 2.01 -13.57 10.12
N PHE A 42 2.96 -12.87 10.74
CA PHE A 42 4.03 -13.48 11.53
C PHE A 42 4.87 -14.50 10.75
N GLY A 43 4.92 -14.36 9.41
CA GLY A 43 5.65 -15.23 8.51
C GLY A 43 7.13 -14.87 8.33
N VAL A 44 7.64 -13.85 9.03
CA VAL A 44 9.04 -13.43 8.94
C VAL A 44 9.95 -14.49 9.56
N PRO A 45 11.00 -14.96 8.85
CA PRO A 45 11.98 -15.87 9.43
C PRO A 45 12.61 -15.31 10.70
N SER A 46 12.76 -16.14 11.74
CA SER A 46 13.27 -15.70 13.04
C SER A 46 14.66 -15.04 12.98
N ALA A 47 15.50 -15.46 12.03
CA ALA A 47 16.81 -14.89 11.77
C ALA A 47 16.77 -13.41 11.34
N LEU A 48 15.66 -12.95 10.73
CA LEU A 48 15.47 -11.58 10.26
C LEU A 48 14.73 -10.69 11.27
N LEU A 49 14.21 -11.25 12.37
CA LEU A 49 13.51 -10.46 13.40
C LEU A 49 14.39 -9.39 14.03
N PRO A 50 15.69 -9.62 14.35
CA PRO A 50 16.56 -8.56 14.85
C PRO A 50 16.63 -7.38 13.88
N ASP A 51 16.82 -7.64 12.60
CA ASP A 51 16.89 -6.59 11.57
C ASP A 51 15.57 -5.83 11.45
N ARG A 52 14.42 -6.51 11.57
CA ARG A 52 13.10 -5.86 11.60
C ARG A 52 12.92 -4.96 12.82
N VAL A 53 13.40 -5.38 14.00
CA VAL A 53 13.37 -4.56 15.22
C VAL A 53 14.31 -3.36 15.10
N HIS A 54 15.50 -3.54 14.54
CA HIS A 54 16.42 -2.45 14.24
C HIS A 54 15.80 -1.44 13.27
N ALA A 55 15.23 -1.91 12.15
CA ALA A 55 14.54 -1.04 11.19
C ALA A 55 13.36 -0.28 11.82
N TRP A 56 12.58 -0.93 12.69
CA TRP A 56 11.51 -0.27 13.46
C TRP A 56 12.04 0.87 14.33
N ALA A 57 13.14 0.63 15.06
CA ALA A 57 13.76 1.64 15.93
C ALA A 57 14.37 2.78 15.11
N ASP A 58 15.08 2.45 14.04
CA ASP A 58 15.69 3.43 13.14
C ASP A 58 14.63 4.32 12.50
N LEU A 59 13.50 3.75 12.06
CA LEU A 59 12.40 4.52 11.50
C LEU A 59 11.80 5.47 12.54
N LEU A 60 11.62 5.06 13.80
CA LEU A 60 11.15 5.96 14.85
C LEU A 60 12.10 7.14 15.08
N VAL A 61 13.42 6.88 15.08
CA VAL A 61 14.42 7.94 15.20
C VAL A 61 14.47 8.82 13.95
N GLN A 62 14.28 8.26 12.75
CA GLN A 62 14.20 9.04 11.52
C GLN A 62 12.98 9.97 11.51
N GLN A 63 11.83 9.53 12.03
CA GLN A 63 10.61 10.34 12.08
C GLN A 63 10.66 11.45 13.14
N PHE A 64 11.18 11.16 14.33
CA PHE A 64 11.08 12.08 15.49
C PHE A 64 12.41 12.65 15.97
N GLY A 65 13.54 12.10 15.52
CA GLY A 65 14.85 12.35 16.11
C GLY A 65 14.96 11.82 17.55
N TRP A 66 16.18 11.74 18.06
CA TRP A 66 16.41 11.40 19.47
C TRP A 66 15.68 12.32 20.47
N PRO A 67 15.62 13.65 20.26
CA PRO A 67 14.87 14.53 21.15
C PRO A 67 13.36 14.23 21.15
N GLY A 68 12.76 13.96 19.98
CA GLY A 68 11.36 13.60 19.89
C GLY A 68 11.07 12.27 20.58
N VAL A 69 11.91 11.26 20.36
CA VAL A 69 11.78 9.97 21.08
C VAL A 69 11.87 10.17 22.60
N ALA A 70 12.81 10.99 23.10
CA ALA A 70 12.91 11.30 24.52
C ALA A 70 11.66 12.01 25.06
N LEU A 71 11.12 12.99 24.33
CA LEU A 71 9.87 13.66 24.70
C LEU A 71 8.68 12.71 24.67
N ALA A 72 8.62 11.77 23.72
CA ALA A 72 7.57 10.75 23.69
C ALA A 72 7.63 9.86 24.93
N LEU A 73 8.82 9.44 25.36
CA LEU A 73 8.99 8.66 26.60
C LEU A 73 8.56 9.46 27.83
N VAL A 74 8.90 10.75 27.91
CA VAL A 74 8.41 11.62 28.99
C VAL A 74 6.89 11.74 28.97
N GLY A 75 6.32 11.94 27.78
CA GLY A 75 4.88 12.02 27.55
C GLY A 75 4.13 10.79 28.02
N LEU A 76 4.67 9.61 27.73
CA LEU A 76 4.07 8.33 28.12
C LEU A 76 4.26 8.03 29.61
N LEU A 77 5.47 8.16 30.14
CA LEU A 77 5.82 7.72 31.50
C LEU A 77 5.31 8.67 32.59
N PHE A 78 5.21 9.97 32.30
CA PHE A 78 4.85 10.99 33.27
C PHE A 78 3.48 11.64 32.99
N ALA A 79 2.68 11.05 32.09
CA ALA A 79 1.35 11.55 31.75
C ALA A 79 0.53 11.90 33.03
N PRO A 80 -0.16 13.06 33.05
CA PRO A 80 -0.95 13.46 34.20
C PRO A 80 -2.07 12.45 34.49
N PRO A 81 -2.59 12.36 35.73
CA PRO A 81 -3.52 11.30 36.13
C PRO A 81 -4.76 11.15 35.22
N HIS A 82 -5.28 12.26 34.69
CA HIS A 82 -6.42 12.26 33.77
C HIS A 82 -6.08 11.66 32.38
N ALA A 83 -4.80 11.64 31.99
CA ALA A 83 -4.31 11.13 30.71
C ALA A 83 -3.65 9.74 30.80
N GLN A 84 -3.41 9.19 32.00
CA GLN A 84 -2.73 7.90 32.17
C GLN A 84 -3.44 6.74 31.47
N ARG A 85 -4.78 6.68 31.55
CA ARG A 85 -5.57 5.65 30.86
C ARG A 85 -5.38 5.73 29.35
N PHE A 86 -5.37 6.95 28.81
CA PHE A 86 -5.10 7.20 27.40
C PHE A 86 -3.67 6.78 27.02
N GLY A 87 -2.67 7.09 27.86
CA GLY A 87 -1.28 6.69 27.67
C GLY A 87 -1.14 5.17 27.53
N TRP A 88 -1.70 4.39 28.46
CA TRP A 88 -1.62 2.92 28.40
C TRP A 88 -2.39 2.30 27.24
N LEU A 89 -3.60 2.79 26.94
CA LEU A 89 -4.38 2.30 25.80
C LEU A 89 -3.69 2.59 24.46
N SER A 90 -3.17 3.81 24.30
CA SER A 90 -2.40 4.17 23.09
C SER A 90 -1.08 3.40 23.01
N ALA A 91 -0.44 3.07 24.14
CA ALA A 91 0.78 2.26 24.15
C ALA A 91 0.51 0.81 23.77
N ALA A 92 -0.58 0.23 24.26
CA ALA A 92 -1.01 -1.11 23.84
C ALA A 92 -1.32 -1.14 22.34
N LEU A 93 -1.98 -0.10 21.82
CA LEU A 93 -2.27 0.01 20.38
C LEU A 93 -0.99 0.17 19.55
N ALA A 94 -0.07 1.04 19.95
CA ALA A 94 1.22 1.22 19.30
C ALA A 94 2.05 -0.08 19.32
N ALA A 95 2.03 -0.83 20.42
CA ALA A 95 2.66 -2.14 20.51
C ALA A 95 2.02 -3.15 19.55
N GLY A 96 0.69 -3.18 19.44
CA GLY A 96 -0.03 -4.04 18.51
C GLY A 96 0.35 -3.77 17.04
N TYR A 97 0.33 -2.50 16.62
CA TYR A 97 0.76 -2.13 15.27
C TYR A 97 2.25 -2.38 15.02
N SER A 98 3.11 -2.12 16.01
CA SER A 98 4.55 -2.39 15.88
C SER A 98 4.82 -3.89 15.74
N LEU A 99 4.17 -4.73 16.56
CA LEU A 99 4.27 -6.18 16.48
C LEU A 99 3.80 -6.69 15.12
N PHE A 100 2.67 -6.18 14.62
CA PHE A 100 2.18 -6.50 13.29
C PHE A 100 3.20 -6.11 12.21
N ALA A 101 3.70 -4.86 12.21
CA ALA A 101 4.64 -4.38 11.21
C ALA A 101 5.98 -5.15 11.19
N ILE A 102 6.47 -5.56 12.37
CA ILE A 102 7.70 -6.36 12.52
C ILE A 102 7.49 -7.80 12.02
N GLY A 103 6.32 -8.38 12.30
CA GLY A 103 6.01 -9.77 11.97
C GLY A 103 5.39 -10.00 10.58
N TYR A 104 4.89 -8.96 9.92
CA TYR A 104 4.18 -9.09 8.64
C TYR A 104 5.19 -9.22 7.49
N ASN A 105 5.19 -10.39 6.83
CA ASN A 105 6.20 -10.76 5.84
C ASN A 105 5.93 -10.17 4.45
N THR A 106 6.02 -8.84 4.38
CA THR A 106 5.97 -8.08 3.13
C THR A 106 7.07 -7.02 3.11
N THR A 107 7.38 -6.50 1.91
CA THR A 107 8.33 -5.40 1.69
C THR A 107 7.83 -4.10 2.31
N ASP A 108 6.52 -3.86 2.24
CA ASP A 108 5.89 -2.61 2.67
C ASP A 108 5.32 -2.66 4.08
N SER A 109 5.85 -3.56 4.94
CA SER A 109 5.32 -3.75 6.30
C SER A 109 5.50 -2.50 7.17
N HIS A 110 6.47 -1.66 6.83
CA HIS A 110 6.73 -0.38 7.47
C HIS A 110 5.57 0.61 7.36
N ALA A 111 4.71 0.51 6.32
CA ALA A 111 3.53 1.37 6.18
C ALA A 111 2.54 1.20 7.35
N TYR A 112 2.53 0.04 8.00
CA TYR A 112 1.70 -0.22 9.19
C TYR A 112 2.21 0.48 10.46
N LEU A 113 3.35 1.18 10.40
CA LEU A 113 3.83 2.04 11.48
C LEU A 113 3.22 3.45 11.45
N LEU A 114 2.49 3.84 10.40
CA LEU A 114 1.82 5.15 10.35
C LEU A 114 0.95 5.44 11.59
N PRO A 115 0.09 4.52 12.08
CA PRO A 115 -0.63 4.73 13.34
C PRO A 115 0.29 4.86 14.55
N VAL A 116 1.41 4.13 14.58
CA VAL A 116 2.42 4.24 15.65
C VAL A 116 3.01 5.64 15.67
N TYR A 117 3.36 6.20 14.51
CA TYR A 117 3.89 7.57 14.43
C TYR A 117 2.87 8.60 14.90
N LEU A 118 1.59 8.47 14.54
CA LEU A 118 0.54 9.37 15.04
C LEU A 118 0.41 9.31 16.57
N ILE A 119 0.47 8.10 17.14
CA ILE A 119 0.42 7.91 18.60
C ILE A 119 1.66 8.53 19.27
N VAL A 120 2.85 8.25 18.74
CA VAL A 120 4.11 8.80 19.27
C VAL A 120 4.11 10.33 19.18
N ALA A 121 3.59 10.93 18.11
CA ALA A 121 3.46 12.38 17.98
C ALA A 121 2.60 13.00 19.10
N VAL A 122 1.51 12.32 19.50
CA VAL A 122 0.71 12.73 20.65
C VAL A 122 1.53 12.66 21.95
N TRP A 123 2.31 11.59 22.14
CA TRP A 123 3.20 11.48 23.30
C TRP A 123 4.29 12.55 23.31
N VAL A 124 4.86 12.91 22.16
CA VAL A 124 5.78 14.04 22.03
C VAL A 124 5.11 15.33 22.51
N GLY A 125 3.85 15.58 22.11
CA GLY A 125 3.08 16.74 22.57
C GLY A 125 2.87 16.74 24.08
N LEU A 126 2.47 15.60 24.66
CA LEU A 126 2.32 15.45 26.12
C LEU A 126 3.64 15.65 26.87
N GLY A 127 4.74 15.10 26.37
CA GLY A 127 6.06 15.27 26.98
C GLY A 127 6.54 16.72 26.90
N THR A 128 6.32 17.36 25.75
CA THR A 128 6.64 18.79 25.55
C THR A 128 5.88 19.66 26.55
N ALA A 129 4.58 19.43 26.75
CA ALA A 129 3.77 20.18 27.70
C ALA A 129 4.28 20.04 29.15
N GLN A 130 4.72 18.84 29.54
CA GLN A 130 5.27 18.59 30.87
C GLN A 130 6.62 19.27 31.09
N VAL A 131 7.54 19.14 30.13
CA VAL A 131 8.84 19.82 30.18
C VAL A 131 8.64 21.34 30.23
N TRP A 132 7.70 21.86 29.43
CA TRP A 132 7.33 23.28 29.46
C TRP A 132 6.84 23.70 30.85
N ALA A 133 5.90 22.96 31.45
CA ALA A 133 5.36 23.30 32.77
C ALA A 133 6.46 23.32 33.85
N LEU A 134 7.37 22.35 33.83
CA LEU A 134 8.50 22.26 34.75
C LEU A 134 9.44 23.47 34.58
N LEU A 135 9.82 23.79 33.34
CA LEU A 135 10.68 24.92 33.03
C LEU A 135 10.00 26.25 33.36
N HIS A 136 8.70 26.38 33.12
CA HIS A 136 7.99 27.62 33.43
C HIS A 136 7.98 27.90 34.95
N GLN A 137 7.90 26.86 35.77
CA GLN A 137 7.96 26.97 37.23
C GLN A 137 9.36 27.28 37.76
N HIS A 138 10.40 26.63 37.24
CA HIS A 138 11.76 26.67 37.81
C HIS A 138 12.72 27.60 37.06
N ALA A 139 12.49 27.83 35.77
CA ALA A 139 13.36 28.59 34.88
C ALA A 139 12.52 29.34 33.81
N PRO A 140 11.63 30.27 34.19
CA PRO A 140 10.63 30.88 33.29
C PRO A 140 11.24 31.61 32.09
N ARG A 141 12.51 32.06 32.19
CA ARG A 141 13.25 32.69 31.09
C ARG A 141 13.69 31.69 30.01
N VAL A 142 13.80 30.40 30.33
CA VAL A 142 14.26 29.34 29.42
C VAL A 142 13.10 28.69 28.65
N ALA A 143 11.91 28.63 29.26
CA ALA A 143 10.72 28.07 28.62
C ALA A 143 10.47 28.61 27.18
N PRO A 144 10.39 29.93 26.93
CA PRO A 144 10.14 30.43 25.57
C PRO A 144 11.25 30.07 24.57
N ALA A 145 12.50 29.92 25.01
CA ALA A 145 13.59 29.49 24.15
C ALA A 145 13.40 28.03 23.69
N LEU A 146 12.92 27.14 24.57
CA LEU A 146 12.59 25.75 24.20
C LEU A 146 11.50 25.70 23.12
N LEU A 147 10.42 26.47 23.28
CA LEU A 147 9.35 26.52 22.27
C LEU A 147 9.88 27.03 20.93
N LEU A 148 10.71 28.08 20.93
CA LEU A 148 11.34 28.58 19.72
C LEU A 148 12.20 27.50 19.04
N VAL A 149 13.02 26.77 19.80
CA VAL A 149 13.84 25.68 19.28
C VAL A 149 12.97 24.57 18.65
N LEU A 150 11.88 24.17 19.31
CA LEU A 150 10.97 23.15 18.79
C LEU A 150 10.26 23.60 17.52
N VAL A 151 9.81 24.86 17.45
CA VAL A 151 9.18 25.42 16.25
C VAL A 151 10.17 25.49 15.09
N VAL A 152 11.39 25.96 15.34
CA VAL A 152 12.47 25.99 14.33
C VAL A 152 12.81 24.59 13.83
N PHE A 153 12.93 23.62 14.75
CA PHE A 153 13.19 22.22 14.40
C PHE A 153 12.06 21.63 13.55
N ALA A 154 10.80 21.83 13.94
CA ALA A 154 9.65 21.36 13.18
C ALA A 154 9.59 22.00 11.78
N GLY A 155 9.84 23.30 11.67
CA GLY A 155 9.92 24.01 10.39
C GLY A 155 11.06 23.49 9.49
N TRP A 156 12.23 23.25 10.07
CA TRP A 156 13.37 22.67 9.35
C TRP A 156 13.09 21.24 8.86
N SER A 157 12.50 20.40 9.71
CA SER A 157 12.09 19.03 9.35
C SER A 157 11.07 19.05 8.21
N ALA A 158 10.03 19.89 8.32
CA ALA A 158 9.04 20.03 7.26
C ALA A 158 9.68 20.49 5.94
N TRP A 159 10.58 21.48 5.97
CA TRP A 159 11.28 21.96 4.78
C TRP A 159 12.14 20.88 4.10
N ARG A 160 12.77 19.99 4.88
CA ARG A 160 13.57 18.88 4.36
C ARG A 160 12.70 17.75 3.78
N THR A 161 11.56 17.49 4.39
CA THR A 161 10.69 16.35 4.04
C THR A 161 9.73 16.67 2.90
N LEU A 162 9.21 17.91 2.83
CA LEU A 162 8.21 18.31 1.83
C LEU A 162 8.61 17.95 0.38
N PRO A 163 9.82 18.25 -0.11
CA PRO A 163 10.20 17.89 -1.48
C PRO A 163 10.32 16.38 -1.73
N GLN A 164 10.51 15.57 -0.68
CA GLN A 164 10.66 14.12 -0.79
C GLN A 164 9.29 13.41 -0.88
N VAL A 165 8.24 14.05 -0.36
CA VAL A 165 6.87 13.53 -0.35
C VAL A 165 5.97 14.28 -1.33
N ASP A 166 6.50 15.26 -2.05
CA ASP A 166 5.80 15.98 -3.10
C ASP A 166 5.68 15.10 -4.35
N ALA A 167 4.50 14.54 -4.56
CA ALA A 167 4.16 13.74 -5.73
C ALA A 167 3.36 14.53 -6.79
N HIS A 168 3.28 15.87 -6.68
CA HIS A 168 2.43 16.68 -7.56
C HIS A 168 2.74 16.51 -9.05
N TYR A 169 4.01 16.31 -9.39
CA TYR A 169 4.47 16.12 -10.77
C TYR A 169 4.82 14.66 -11.09
N ASP A 170 4.38 13.71 -10.27
CA ASP A 170 4.66 12.28 -10.51
C ASP A 170 3.71 11.72 -11.57
N THR A 171 4.20 11.67 -12.82
CA THR A 171 3.45 11.14 -13.98
C THR A 171 3.84 9.71 -14.33
N ARG A 172 4.69 9.04 -13.54
CA ARG A 172 5.30 7.74 -13.91
C ARG A 172 4.29 6.67 -14.31
N ALA A 173 3.19 6.53 -13.56
CA ALA A 173 2.14 5.56 -13.84
C ALA A 173 1.37 5.88 -15.14
N THR A 174 1.14 7.17 -15.41
CA THR A 174 0.49 7.66 -16.62
C THR A 174 1.38 7.43 -17.84
N ASP A 175 2.63 7.92 -17.76
CA ASP A 175 3.61 7.79 -18.85
C ASP A 175 3.86 6.32 -19.20
N PHE A 176 3.93 5.45 -18.19
CA PHE A 176 4.05 4.01 -18.39
C PHE A 176 2.85 3.43 -19.14
N ALA A 177 1.63 3.69 -18.66
CA ALA A 177 0.42 3.13 -19.26
C ALA A 177 0.21 3.62 -20.69
N GLU A 178 0.39 4.92 -20.94
CA GLU A 178 0.29 5.51 -22.29
C GLU A 178 1.35 4.93 -23.23
N ALA A 179 2.61 4.79 -22.78
CA ALA A 179 3.68 4.21 -23.59
C ALA A 179 3.39 2.74 -23.95
N VAL A 180 2.92 1.93 -22.99
CA VAL A 180 2.54 0.54 -23.23
C VAL A 180 1.35 0.47 -24.19
N LEU A 181 0.27 1.19 -23.90
CA LEU A 181 -0.95 1.17 -24.72
C LEU A 181 -0.73 1.76 -26.13
N ALA A 182 0.26 2.63 -26.34
CA ALA A 182 0.63 3.10 -27.67
C ALA A 182 1.46 2.06 -28.46
N SER A 183 2.23 1.22 -27.76
CA SER A 183 3.18 0.27 -28.37
C SER A 183 2.61 -1.11 -28.64
N VAL A 184 1.56 -1.50 -27.89
CA VAL A 184 0.93 -2.82 -28.01
C VAL A 184 0.18 -2.95 -29.35
N PRO A 185 0.35 -4.06 -30.10
CA PRO A 185 -0.38 -4.30 -31.35
C PRO A 185 -1.91 -4.30 -31.18
N PRO A 186 -2.69 -4.10 -32.26
CA PRO A 186 -4.15 -4.25 -32.20
C PRO A 186 -4.57 -5.64 -31.72
N ASP A 187 -5.65 -5.70 -30.93
CA ASP A 187 -6.24 -6.95 -30.40
C ASP A 187 -5.32 -7.81 -29.52
N ALA A 188 -4.18 -7.30 -29.07
CA ALA A 188 -3.23 -8.07 -28.28
C ALA A 188 -3.77 -8.46 -26.89
N ILE A 189 -3.22 -9.54 -26.35
CA ILE A 189 -3.33 -9.92 -24.95
C ILE A 189 -2.11 -9.36 -24.23
N VAL A 190 -2.31 -8.54 -23.21
CA VAL A 190 -1.24 -7.94 -22.41
C VAL A 190 -1.28 -8.54 -21.02
N THR A 191 -0.15 -9.12 -20.62
CA THR A 191 0.02 -9.72 -19.30
C THR A 191 0.81 -8.81 -18.38
N THR A 192 0.29 -8.60 -17.16
CA THR A 192 0.96 -7.82 -16.11
C THR A 192 1.50 -8.74 -15.02
N SER A 193 2.56 -8.29 -14.35
CA SER A 193 3.29 -9.10 -13.36
C SER A 193 3.33 -8.50 -11.96
N SER A 194 3.07 -7.20 -11.83
CA SER A 194 3.17 -6.47 -10.56
C SER A 194 1.93 -5.61 -10.31
N ASP A 195 1.86 -4.98 -9.13
CA ASP A 195 0.80 -4.02 -8.85
C ASP A 195 0.98 -2.71 -9.64
N GLN A 196 2.22 -2.30 -9.91
CA GLN A 196 2.52 -1.01 -10.55
C GLN A 196 2.02 -0.96 -12.00
N ASP A 197 2.33 -1.99 -12.80
CA ASP A 197 1.85 -2.10 -14.18
C ASP A 197 0.36 -2.43 -14.23
N THR A 198 -0.13 -3.33 -13.37
CA THR A 198 -1.56 -3.69 -13.30
C THR A 198 -2.45 -2.48 -13.06
N PHE A 199 -2.19 -1.71 -11.99
CA PHE A 199 -3.08 -0.61 -11.64
C PHE A 199 -2.98 0.56 -12.62
N ALA A 200 -1.78 0.84 -13.14
CA ALA A 200 -1.59 1.86 -14.18
C ALA A 200 -2.41 1.51 -15.44
N LEU A 201 -2.31 0.28 -15.93
CA LEU A 201 -3.02 -0.17 -17.13
C LEU A 201 -4.52 -0.32 -16.90
N TRP A 202 -4.97 -0.86 -15.77
CA TRP A 202 -6.39 -0.96 -15.45
C TRP A 202 -7.07 0.41 -15.43
N TYR A 203 -6.42 1.43 -14.86
CA TYR A 203 -6.99 2.78 -14.84
C TYR A 203 -7.17 3.34 -16.25
N HIS A 204 -6.15 3.26 -17.11
CA HIS A 204 -6.24 3.80 -18.47
C HIS A 204 -7.21 2.99 -19.34
N HIS A 205 -7.17 1.67 -19.24
CA HIS A 205 -7.98 0.79 -20.07
C HIS A 205 -9.45 0.75 -19.64
N TYR A 206 -9.73 0.47 -18.37
CA TYR A 206 -11.12 0.37 -17.89
C TYR A 206 -11.69 1.69 -17.37
N GLY A 207 -10.85 2.54 -16.77
CA GLY A 207 -11.29 3.83 -16.21
C GLY A 207 -11.41 4.92 -17.27
N LEU A 208 -10.43 5.05 -18.16
CA LEU A 208 -10.42 6.03 -19.25
C LEU A 208 -10.90 5.46 -20.60
N ALA A 209 -11.30 4.19 -20.65
CA ALA A 209 -11.77 3.50 -21.85
C ALA A 209 -10.77 3.53 -23.03
N GLN A 210 -9.46 3.53 -22.73
CA GLN A 210 -8.42 3.51 -23.76
C GLN A 210 -8.11 2.09 -24.23
N ARG A 211 -7.87 1.91 -25.54
CA ARG A 211 -7.54 0.62 -26.15
C ARG A 211 -8.51 -0.52 -25.74
N PRO A 212 -9.84 -0.38 -25.92
CA PRO A 212 -10.81 -1.42 -25.56
C PRO A 212 -10.65 -2.72 -26.38
N ASP A 213 -9.84 -2.69 -27.44
CA ASP A 213 -9.45 -3.86 -28.25
C ASP A 213 -8.49 -4.82 -27.52
N VAL A 214 -7.72 -4.29 -26.56
CA VAL A 214 -6.70 -5.03 -25.82
C VAL A 214 -7.33 -5.85 -24.70
N VAL A 215 -6.80 -7.03 -24.46
CA VAL A 215 -7.19 -7.90 -23.34
C VAL A 215 -6.13 -7.83 -22.25
N LEU A 216 -6.48 -7.27 -21.09
CA LEU A 216 -5.57 -7.20 -19.93
C LEU A 216 -5.71 -8.42 -19.03
N VAL A 217 -4.60 -9.13 -18.81
CA VAL A 217 -4.52 -10.33 -17.95
C VAL A 217 -3.48 -10.12 -16.86
N VAL A 218 -3.89 -10.22 -15.60
CA VAL A 218 -3.01 -10.07 -14.43
C VAL A 218 -2.52 -11.45 -14.02
N ALA A 219 -1.28 -11.78 -14.36
CA ALA A 219 -0.75 -13.12 -14.19
C ALA A 219 -0.80 -13.61 -12.73
N PRO A 220 -0.43 -12.79 -11.71
CA PRO A 220 -0.56 -13.20 -10.30
C PRO A 220 -1.98 -13.53 -9.84
N LEU A 221 -3.01 -13.02 -10.53
CA LEU A 221 -4.40 -13.26 -10.16
C LEU A 221 -5.00 -14.51 -10.80
N LEU A 222 -4.32 -15.14 -11.76
CA LEU A 222 -4.78 -16.37 -12.42
C LEU A 222 -4.86 -17.57 -11.48
N SER A 223 -4.28 -17.49 -10.27
CA SER A 223 -4.48 -18.51 -9.24
C SER A 223 -5.86 -18.47 -8.57
N PHE A 224 -6.64 -17.41 -8.79
CA PHE A 224 -7.93 -17.22 -8.13
C PHE A 224 -9.10 -17.43 -9.08
N GLU A 225 -10.04 -18.30 -8.71
CA GLU A 225 -11.24 -18.60 -9.50
C GLU A 225 -12.12 -17.37 -9.78
N TRP A 226 -12.23 -16.45 -8.80
CA TRP A 226 -12.97 -15.20 -8.98
C TRP A 226 -12.39 -14.36 -10.12
N TYR A 227 -11.09 -14.40 -10.35
CA TYR A 227 -10.44 -13.62 -11.40
C TYR A 227 -10.75 -14.18 -12.78
N HIS A 228 -10.73 -15.51 -12.94
CA HIS A 228 -11.19 -16.18 -14.18
C HIS A 228 -12.62 -15.81 -14.50
N THR A 229 -13.50 -15.85 -13.50
CA THR A 229 -14.91 -15.49 -13.67
C THR A 229 -15.08 -14.04 -14.13
N THR A 230 -14.29 -13.11 -13.57
CA THR A 230 -14.27 -11.71 -14.00
C THR A 230 -13.79 -11.56 -15.44
N LEU A 231 -12.71 -12.25 -15.84
CA LEU A 231 -12.22 -12.24 -17.21
C LEU A 231 -13.29 -12.75 -18.18
N TYR A 232 -13.96 -13.86 -17.85
CA TYR A 232 -14.98 -14.47 -18.71
C TYR A 232 -16.20 -13.58 -18.90
N ALA A 233 -16.60 -12.86 -17.85
CA ALA A 233 -17.68 -11.88 -17.94
C ALA A 233 -17.25 -10.64 -18.74
N THR A 234 -16.02 -10.17 -18.56
CA THR A 234 -15.50 -8.94 -19.20
C THR A 234 -15.27 -9.12 -20.69
N TYR A 235 -14.65 -10.22 -21.12
CA TYR A 235 -14.35 -10.51 -22.52
C TYR A 235 -15.11 -11.74 -23.02
N SER A 236 -16.44 -11.73 -22.85
CA SER A 236 -17.32 -12.89 -23.10
C SER A 236 -17.27 -13.49 -24.51
N ALA A 237 -16.76 -12.75 -25.49
CA ALA A 237 -16.60 -13.21 -26.87
C ALA A 237 -15.37 -14.12 -27.10
N LEU A 238 -14.45 -14.23 -26.14
CA LEU A 238 -13.19 -14.96 -26.33
C LEU A 238 -13.31 -16.47 -26.00
N PRO A 239 -12.64 -17.35 -26.77
CA PRO A 239 -12.54 -18.78 -26.48
C PRO A 239 -11.57 -19.05 -25.32
N TRP A 240 -12.10 -19.12 -24.10
CA TRP A 240 -11.30 -19.28 -22.89
C TRP A 240 -10.61 -20.65 -22.74
N PRO A 241 -9.33 -20.70 -22.33
CA PRO A 241 -8.70 -21.92 -21.82
C PRO A 241 -9.35 -22.38 -20.52
N ALA A 242 -9.23 -23.68 -20.21
CA ALA A 242 -9.68 -24.20 -18.93
C ALA A 242 -8.84 -23.63 -17.77
N ILE A 243 -9.45 -23.45 -16.60
CA ILE A 243 -8.74 -23.07 -15.38
C ILE A 243 -7.68 -24.15 -15.08
N GLY A 244 -6.46 -23.73 -14.77
CA GLY A 244 -5.32 -24.63 -14.53
C GLY A 244 -4.55 -25.06 -15.78
N THR A 245 -4.90 -24.54 -16.97
CA THR A 245 -4.07 -24.73 -18.18
C THR A 245 -2.66 -24.16 -17.95
N PRO A 246 -1.58 -24.92 -18.21
CA PRO A 246 -0.21 -24.40 -18.19
C PRO A 246 -0.06 -23.23 -19.16
N ASP A 247 0.69 -22.20 -18.76
CA ASP A 247 0.90 -20.98 -19.56
C ASP A 247 -0.42 -20.42 -20.11
N TRP A 248 -1.40 -20.25 -19.22
CA TRP A 248 -2.77 -19.84 -19.54
C TRP A 248 -2.86 -18.65 -20.52
N PRO A 249 -2.04 -17.56 -20.42
CA PRO A 249 -2.06 -16.48 -21.39
C PRO A 249 -1.62 -16.90 -22.80
N ALA A 250 -0.62 -17.78 -22.91
CA ALA A 250 -0.17 -18.30 -24.20
C ALA A 250 -1.23 -19.20 -24.84
N ALA A 251 -1.91 -20.04 -24.03
CA ALA A 251 -3.02 -20.85 -24.50
C ALA A 251 -4.20 -19.98 -25.01
N LEU A 252 -4.48 -18.84 -24.37
CA LEU A 252 -5.47 -17.88 -24.87
C LEU A 252 -5.02 -17.24 -26.18
N ALA A 253 -3.77 -16.81 -26.27
CA ALA A 253 -3.19 -16.23 -27.48
C ALA A 253 -3.25 -17.18 -28.67
N GLU A 254 -2.96 -18.46 -28.46
CA GLU A 254 -3.07 -19.51 -29.49
C GLU A 254 -4.51 -19.70 -29.98
N ARG A 255 -5.47 -19.81 -29.06
CA ARG A 255 -6.89 -19.99 -29.39
C ARG A 255 -7.50 -18.79 -30.14
N THR A 256 -6.99 -17.60 -29.86
CA THR A 256 -7.51 -16.34 -30.41
C THR A 256 -6.71 -15.82 -31.59
N ARG A 257 -5.53 -16.40 -31.86
CA ARG A 257 -4.53 -15.87 -32.80
C ARG A 257 -4.19 -14.40 -32.53
N ARG A 258 -4.10 -14.03 -31.25
CA ARG A 258 -3.77 -12.67 -30.81
C ARG A 258 -2.28 -12.59 -30.44
N PRO A 259 -1.61 -11.45 -30.68
CA PRO A 259 -0.28 -11.18 -30.13
C PRO A 259 -0.31 -11.28 -28.60
N LEU A 260 0.74 -11.83 -28.00
CA LEU A 260 0.91 -11.86 -26.55
C LEU A 260 2.02 -10.91 -26.14
N CYS A 261 1.70 -9.96 -25.28
CA CYS A 261 2.64 -8.99 -24.73
C CYS A 261 2.80 -9.18 -23.22
N HIS A 262 4.00 -8.92 -22.71
CA HIS A 262 4.32 -8.94 -21.29
C HIS A 262 4.85 -7.58 -20.84
N THR A 263 4.29 -7.07 -19.75
CA THR A 263 4.72 -5.81 -19.13
C THR A 263 5.43 -6.07 -17.82
N ASP A 264 6.43 -5.23 -17.57
CA ASP A 264 7.15 -5.13 -16.32
C ASP A 264 7.59 -3.66 -16.19
N PRO A 265 7.34 -2.99 -15.06
CA PRO A 265 7.77 -1.60 -14.85
C PRO A 265 9.28 -1.37 -15.06
N LEU A 266 10.10 -2.41 -14.92
CA LEU A 266 11.57 -2.32 -14.96
C LEU A 266 12.17 -2.74 -16.31
N THR A 267 11.39 -3.36 -17.20
CA THR A 267 11.90 -3.86 -18.48
C THR A 267 11.06 -3.39 -19.68
N PRO A 268 11.64 -3.31 -20.88
CA PRO A 268 10.89 -2.93 -22.08
C PRO A 268 9.75 -3.91 -22.38
N LEU A 269 8.65 -3.38 -22.93
CA LEU A 269 7.53 -4.19 -23.42
C LEU A 269 8.02 -5.27 -24.39
N HIS A 270 7.71 -6.52 -24.09
CA HIS A 270 8.03 -7.65 -24.96
C HIS A 270 6.75 -8.24 -25.55
N CYS A 271 6.62 -8.22 -26.88
CA CYS A 271 5.47 -8.79 -27.59
C CYS A 271 5.93 -9.92 -28.53
N THR A 272 5.22 -11.04 -28.49
CA THR A 272 5.37 -12.11 -29.49
C THR A 272 4.37 -11.90 -30.63
N ALA A 273 4.78 -12.33 -31.83
CA ALA A 273 3.88 -12.34 -32.99
C ALA A 273 2.68 -13.28 -32.73
N PRO A 274 1.55 -13.07 -33.42
CA PRO A 274 0.44 -14.00 -33.38
C PRO A 274 0.92 -15.43 -33.68
N PRO A 275 0.46 -16.43 -32.91
CA PRO A 275 0.72 -17.82 -33.23
C PRO A 275 0.12 -18.18 -34.61
N PRO A 276 0.74 -19.11 -35.35
CA PRO A 276 0.37 -19.46 -36.73
C PRO A 276 -1.03 -20.08 -36.89
#